data_AF-A0A8H7UG60-F1
#
_entry.id   AF-A0A8H7UG60-F1
#
_cell.length_a   1.000
_cell.length_b   1.000
_cell.length_c   1.000
_cell.angle_alpha   90.00
_cell.angle_beta   90.00
_cell.angle_gamma   90.00
#
_symmetry.space_group_name_H-M   'P 1'
#
loop_
_entity.id
_entity.type
_entity.pdbx_description
1 polymer ?
#
loop_
_entity_poly.entity_id
_entity_poly.type
_entity_poly.pdbx_seq_one_letter_code
_entity_poly.pdbx_strand_id
1 'polypeptide(L)'
;MEDLTPDMEQFMREEGIQNFHYRTEGNKEPFQEISTEDINHALVKLLDERSHPVLIHCLKGKHRIGCLVGCLRKIQRWSKTSIFDEYRRFADTKVLADLEFIEIFDEELVPYDRAHKPFWL
;
A
#
# COMPACT_ATOMS: atom_id res chain seq x y z
N MET A 1 16.90 0.12 -10.58
CA MET A 1 16.88 -0.63 -9.31
C MET A 1 16.12 -1.91 -9.57
N GLU A 2 16.68 -3.01 -9.07
CA GLU A 2 16.68 -4.36 -9.66
C GLU A 2 15.31 -5.00 -9.86
N ASP A 3 15.16 -5.67 -10.99
CA ASP A 3 14.06 -6.60 -11.27
C ASP A 3 14.09 -7.76 -10.28
N LEU A 4 12.98 -8.52 -10.19
CA LEU A 4 12.92 -9.72 -9.36
C LEU A 4 14.08 -10.65 -9.73
N THR A 5 14.74 -11.21 -8.71
CA THR A 5 15.81 -12.17 -8.98
C THR A 5 15.22 -13.41 -9.64
N PRO A 6 15.96 -14.09 -10.53
CA PRO A 6 15.48 -15.31 -11.18
C PRO A 6 15.00 -16.37 -10.18
N ASP A 7 15.66 -16.46 -9.03
CA ASP A 7 15.30 -17.38 -7.94
C ASP A 7 13.93 -17.04 -7.34
N MET A 8 13.63 -15.76 -7.13
CA MET A 8 12.32 -15.31 -6.64
C MET A 8 11.23 -15.57 -7.68
N GLU A 9 11.50 -15.30 -8.95
CA GLU A 9 10.54 -15.60 -10.02
C GLU A 9 10.26 -17.09 -10.13
N GLN A 10 11.29 -17.92 -9.96
CA GLN A 10 11.13 -19.37 -9.95
C GLN A 10 10.28 -19.82 -8.77
N PHE A 11 10.60 -19.39 -7.56
CA PHE A 11 9.81 -19.68 -6.36
C PHE A 11 8.34 -19.28 -6.52
N MET A 12 8.08 -18.07 -7.05
CA MET A 12 6.71 -17.62 -7.28
C MET A 12 5.97 -18.47 -8.32
N ARG A 13 6.65 -18.92 -9.38
CA ARG A 13 6.03 -19.81 -10.38
C ARG A 13 5.72 -21.19 -9.79
N GLU A 14 6.64 -21.75 -9.00
CA GLU A 14 6.49 -23.07 -8.38
C GLU A 14 5.35 -23.09 -7.34
N GLU A 15 5.25 -22.03 -6.55
CA GLU A 15 4.22 -21.89 -5.50
C GLU A 15 2.91 -21.25 -6.02
N GLY A 16 2.83 -20.92 -7.31
CA GLY A 16 1.64 -20.29 -7.91
C GLY A 16 1.34 -18.88 -7.39
N ILE A 17 2.36 -18.16 -6.92
CA ILE A 17 2.25 -16.81 -6.37
C ILE A 17 2.23 -15.80 -7.52
N GLN A 18 1.17 -15.00 -7.58
CA GLN A 18 1.09 -13.87 -8.50
C GLN A 18 1.79 -12.65 -7.92
N ASN A 19 2.68 -12.04 -8.71
CA ASN A 19 3.38 -10.81 -8.33
C ASN A 19 2.73 -9.59 -9.01
N PHE A 20 2.46 -8.55 -8.24
CA PHE A 20 2.07 -7.24 -8.75
C PHE A 20 3.10 -6.20 -8.32
N HIS A 21 3.78 -5.61 -9.29
CA HIS A 21 4.80 -4.59 -9.05
C HIS A 21 4.30 -3.20 -9.45
N TYR A 22 3.87 -2.43 -8.46
CA TYR A 22 3.53 -1.01 -8.63
C TYR A 22 4.76 -0.15 -8.31
N ARG A 23 5.30 0.53 -9.33
CA ARG A 23 6.52 1.33 -9.19
C ARG A 23 6.20 2.67 -8.54
N THR A 24 6.03 2.66 -7.24
CA THR A 24 5.94 3.90 -6.46
C THR A 24 7.33 4.46 -6.23
N GLU A 25 7.57 5.64 -6.79
CA GLU A 25 8.65 6.49 -6.32
C GLU A 25 8.35 6.92 -4.88
N GLY A 26 9.34 6.84 -3.99
CA GLY A 26 9.13 7.23 -2.59
C GLY A 26 9.09 8.75 -2.46
N ASN A 27 8.40 9.25 -1.43
CA ASN A 27 8.43 10.67 -1.10
C ASN A 27 9.89 11.14 -0.88
N LYS A 28 10.35 12.07 -1.73
CA LYS A 28 11.60 12.82 -1.55
C LYS A 28 11.28 14.30 -1.68
N GLU A 29 10.97 14.89 -0.54
CA GLU A 29 10.82 16.32 -0.39
C GLU A 29 12.03 17.07 -0.97
N PRO A 30 11.80 18.15 -1.75
CA PRO A 30 10.52 18.73 -2.20
C PRO A 30 10.07 18.29 -3.61
N PHE A 31 10.69 17.27 -4.23
CA PHE A 31 10.60 17.06 -5.69
C PHE A 31 9.90 15.77 -6.12
N GLN A 32 9.53 14.90 -5.18
CA GLN A 32 9.01 13.57 -5.50
C GLN A 32 7.95 13.19 -4.49
N GLU A 33 6.74 12.90 -4.99
CA GLU A 33 5.59 12.48 -4.21
C GLU A 33 5.16 11.04 -4.57
N ILE A 34 4.49 10.36 -3.65
CA ILE A 34 3.86 9.06 -3.90
C ILE A 34 2.68 9.26 -4.86
N SER A 35 2.65 8.47 -5.93
CA SER A 35 1.54 8.48 -6.89
C SER A 35 0.26 7.91 -6.28
N THR A 36 -0.79 8.72 -6.24
CA THR A 36 -2.15 8.29 -5.87
C THR A 36 -2.67 7.18 -6.77
N GLU A 37 -2.32 7.19 -8.05
CA GLU A 37 -2.74 6.17 -9.02
C GLU A 37 -2.16 4.80 -8.65
N ASP A 38 -0.87 4.74 -8.30
CA ASP A 38 -0.24 3.49 -7.89
C ASP A 38 -0.82 2.95 -6.57
N ILE A 39 -1.11 3.85 -5.61
CA ILE A 39 -1.78 3.47 -4.36
C ILE A 39 -3.18 2.92 -4.64
N ASN A 40 -3.94 3.53 -5.55
CA ASN A 40 -5.25 3.03 -5.96
C ASN A 40 -5.16 1.64 -6.60
N HIS A 41 -4.22 1.42 -7.53
CA HIS A 41 -4.03 0.11 -8.15
C HIS A 41 -3.69 -0.98 -7.12
N ALA A 42 -2.82 -0.65 -6.15
CA ALA A 42 -2.50 -1.56 -5.06
C ALA A 42 -3.71 -1.84 -4.16
N LEU A 43 -4.47 -0.81 -3.79
CA LEU A 43 -5.67 -0.94 -2.96
C LEU A 43 -6.75 -1.79 -3.63
N VAL A 44 -6.97 -1.63 -4.94
CA VAL A 44 -7.94 -2.46 -5.70
C VAL A 44 -7.61 -3.94 -5.57
N LYS A 45 -6.32 -4.32 -5.60
CA LYS A 45 -5.91 -5.72 -5.38
C LYS A 45 -6.03 -6.15 -3.91
N LEU A 46 -5.70 -5.29 -2.96
CA LEU A 46 -5.84 -5.60 -1.54
C LEU A 46 -7.28 -5.75 -1.09
N LEU A 47 -8.20 -5.03 -1.72
CA LEU A 47 -9.64 -5.04 -1.42
C LEU A 47 -10.41 -6.09 -2.25
N ASP A 48 -9.71 -6.98 -2.94
CA ASP A 48 -10.31 -8.12 -3.63
C ASP A 48 -10.00 -9.40 -2.85
N GLU A 49 -10.99 -9.97 -2.16
CA GLU A 49 -10.84 -11.16 -1.33
C GLU A 49 -10.30 -12.37 -2.09
N ARG A 50 -10.50 -12.43 -3.41
CA ARG A 50 -10.01 -13.52 -4.27
C ARG A 50 -8.49 -13.50 -4.42
N SER A 51 -7.86 -12.37 -4.10
CA SER A 51 -6.41 -12.22 -4.10
C SER A 51 -5.77 -12.72 -2.80
N HIS A 52 -6.56 -13.02 -1.77
CA HIS A 52 -6.04 -13.33 -0.43
C HIS A 52 -5.65 -14.80 -0.30
N PRO A 53 -4.56 -15.13 0.43
CA PRO A 53 -3.70 -14.23 1.22
C PRO A 53 -2.69 -13.43 0.38
N VAL A 54 -2.46 -12.16 0.74
CA VAL A 54 -1.52 -11.24 0.04
C VAL A 54 -0.36 -10.83 0.96
N LEU A 55 0.85 -10.80 0.41
CA LEU A 55 2.01 -10.15 1.03
C LEU A 55 2.23 -8.76 0.40
N ILE A 56 2.26 -7.72 1.23
CA ILE A 56 2.67 -6.37 0.82
C ILE A 56 4.06 -6.07 1.33
N HIS A 57 4.95 -5.62 0.44
CA HIS A 57 6.30 -5.25 0.84
C HIS A 57 6.90 -4.17 -0.07
N CYS A 58 7.90 -3.47 0.48
CA CYS A 58 8.84 -2.65 -0.29
C CYS A 58 10.24 -2.94 0.26
N LEU A 59 11.25 -2.15 -0.12
CA LEU A 59 12.63 -2.35 0.37
C LEU A 59 12.76 -2.43 1.90
N LYS A 60 12.05 -1.57 2.64
CA LYS A 60 12.14 -1.50 4.11
C LYS A 60 10.81 -1.74 4.82
N GLY A 61 9.71 -1.87 4.09
CA GLY A 61 8.36 -1.95 4.66
C GLY A 61 7.90 -0.71 5.44
N LYS A 62 8.50 0.46 5.21
CA LYS A 62 8.25 1.70 5.98
C LYS A 62 7.33 2.67 5.24
N HIS A 63 7.89 3.56 4.43
CA HIS A 63 7.19 4.72 3.83
C HIS A 63 6.05 4.32 2.87
N ARG A 64 6.37 3.70 1.73
CA ARG A 64 5.39 3.31 0.70
C ARG A 64 4.30 2.39 1.23
N ILE A 65 4.69 1.39 2.02
CA ILE A 65 3.75 0.45 2.64
C ILE A 65 2.93 1.13 3.74
N GLY A 66 3.54 2.04 4.51
CA GLY A 66 2.85 2.84 5.50
C GLY A 66 1.77 3.74 4.88
N CYS A 67 2.05 4.40 3.75
CA CYS A 67 1.03 5.17 3.03
C CYS A 67 -0.10 4.28 2.52
N LEU A 68 0.23 3.15 1.88
CA LEU A 68 -0.77 2.20 1.38
C LEU A 68 -1.67 1.66 2.50
N VAL A 69 -1.08 1.24 3.61
CA VAL A 69 -1.82 0.75 4.78
C VAL A 69 -2.62 1.89 5.43
N GLY A 70 -2.07 3.10 5.50
CA GLY A 70 -2.78 4.28 5.99
C GLY A 70 -4.05 4.58 5.18
N CYS A 71 -3.95 4.56 3.85
CA CYS A 71 -5.09 4.68 2.95
C CYS A 71 -6.10 3.54 3.14
N LEU A 72 -5.63 2.30 3.32
CA LEU A 72 -6.50 1.16 3.64
C LEU A 72 -7.26 1.39 4.96
N ARG A 73 -6.60 1.91 5.99
CA ARG A 73 -7.25 2.25 7.27
C ARG A 73 -8.30 3.36 7.13
N LYS A 74 -8.11 4.31 6.21
CA LYS A 74 -9.14 5.31 5.89
C LYS A 74 -10.39 4.67 5.31
N ILE A 75 -10.25 3.71 4.39
CA ILE A 75 -11.38 2.95 3.85
C ILE A 75 -12.09 2.18 4.97
N GLN A 76 -11.33 1.63 5.93
CA GLN A 76 -11.85 0.98 7.15
C GLN A 76 -12.43 1.96 8.19
N ARG A 77 -12.48 3.27 7.89
CA ARG A 77 -13.01 4.34 8.76
C ARG A 77 -12.30 4.47 10.11
N TRP A 78 -11.02 4.18 10.16
CA TRP A 78 -10.23 4.45 11.37
C TRP A 78 -10.07 5.95 11.61
N SER A 79 -9.90 6.35 12.87
CA SER A 79 -9.59 7.74 13.21
C SER A 79 -8.19 8.13 12.69
N LYS A 80 -8.01 9.37 12.23
CA LYS A 80 -6.70 9.88 11.78
C LYS A 80 -5.60 9.65 12.84
N THR A 81 -5.93 9.85 14.12
CA THR A 81 -5.01 9.62 15.24
C THR A 81 -4.51 8.18 15.28
N SER A 82 -5.41 7.19 15.15
CA SER A 82 -5.04 5.77 15.13
C SER A 82 -4.22 5.40 13.90
N ILE A 83 -4.55 5.97 12.74
CA ILE A 83 -3.80 5.73 11.49
C ILE A 83 -2.37 6.25 11.61
N PHE A 84 -2.21 7.48 12.10
CA PHE A 84 -0.89 8.09 12.25
C PHE A 84 -0.05 7.42 13.33
N ASP A 85 -0.67 6.90 14.39
CA ASP A 85 0.00 6.10 15.41
C ASP A 85 0.55 4.78 14.83
N GLU A 86 -0.29 4.04 14.08
CA GLU A 86 0.13 2.81 13.38
C GLU A 86 1.28 3.11 12.41
N TYR A 87 1.13 4.14 11.57
CA TYR A 87 2.18 4.54 10.63
C TYR A 87 3.51 4.81 11.34
N ARG A 88 3.52 5.64 12.39
CA ARG A 88 4.74 6.01 13.13
C ARG A 88 5.42 4.82 13.79
N ARG A 89 4.64 3.85 14.25
CA ARG A 89 5.16 2.61 14.84
C ARG A 89 6.03 1.81 13.88
N PHE A 90 5.74 1.85 12.57
CA PHE A 90 6.49 1.10 11.55
C PHE A 90 7.52 1.97 10.78
N ALA A 91 7.19 3.24 10.51
CA ALA A 91 7.96 4.10 9.61
C ALA A 91 8.88 5.11 10.31
N ASP A 92 8.83 5.21 11.65
CA ASP A 92 9.51 6.24 12.44
C ASP A 92 8.92 7.65 12.21
N THR A 93 9.20 8.58 13.11
CA THR A 93 8.49 9.85 13.31
C THR A 93 8.72 10.94 12.25
N LYS A 94 9.61 10.73 11.27
CA LYS A 94 10.23 11.84 10.51
C LYS A 94 9.67 12.13 9.11
N VAL A 95 8.55 11.55 8.69
CA VAL A 95 8.05 11.76 7.32
C VAL A 95 6.68 12.42 7.32
N LEU A 96 6.68 13.76 7.39
CA LEU A 96 5.48 14.58 7.35
C LEU A 96 4.71 14.42 6.03
N ALA A 97 5.42 14.35 4.90
CA ALA A 97 4.83 14.19 3.56
C ALA A 97 3.98 12.90 3.44
N ASP A 98 4.40 11.80 4.06
CA ASP A 98 3.63 10.54 4.07
C ASP A 98 2.32 10.71 4.86
N LEU A 99 2.37 11.40 6.01
CA LEU A 99 1.19 11.66 6.83
C LEU A 99 0.21 12.61 6.13
N GLU A 100 0.73 13.65 5.47
CA GLU A 100 -0.06 14.58 4.66
C GLU A 100 -0.73 13.86 3.49
N PHE A 101 0.01 13.01 2.76
CA PHE A 101 -0.54 12.18 1.70
C PHE A 101 -1.71 11.33 2.20
N ILE A 102 -1.54 10.61 3.31
CA ILE A 102 -2.62 9.81 3.92
C ILE A 102 -3.80 10.72 4.27
N GLU A 103 -3.55 11.90 4.84
CA GLU A 103 -4.60 12.83 5.25
C GLU A 103 -5.48 13.27 4.07
N ILE A 104 -4.88 13.69 2.96
CA ILE A 104 -5.58 14.26 1.81
C ILE A 104 -6.12 13.21 0.82
N PHE A 105 -5.66 11.96 0.91
CA PHE A 105 -6.10 10.87 0.03
C PHE A 105 -7.62 10.68 0.07
N ASP A 106 -8.32 10.70 -1.06
CA ASP A 106 -9.77 10.51 -1.09
C ASP A 106 -10.13 9.02 -1.21
N GLU A 107 -10.54 8.41 -0.10
CA GLU A 107 -10.86 6.98 -0.06
C GLU A 107 -12.14 6.59 -0.80
N GLU A 108 -13.04 7.53 -1.11
CA GLU A 108 -14.30 7.25 -1.81
C GLU A 108 -14.08 7.00 -3.30
N LEU A 109 -12.98 7.52 -3.86
CA LEU A 109 -12.65 7.42 -5.28
C LEU A 109 -11.92 6.13 -5.65
N VAL A 110 -11.66 5.24 -4.69
CA VAL A 110 -10.96 3.97 -4.95
C VAL A 110 -11.88 3.00 -5.68
N PRO A 111 -11.57 2.58 -6.92
CA PRO A 111 -12.48 1.81 -7.77
C PRO A 111 -12.37 0.30 -7.52
N TYR A 112 -12.57 -0.15 -6.29
CA TYR A 112 -12.55 -1.58 -5.96
C TYR A 112 -13.93 -2.25 -6.12
N ASP A 113 -13.94 -3.55 -6.38
CA ASP A 113 -15.17 -4.33 -6.53
C ASP A 113 -15.80 -4.62 -5.16
N ARG A 114 -16.90 -3.92 -4.87
CA ARG A 114 -17.64 -4.07 -3.60
C ARG A 114 -18.29 -5.45 -3.42
N ALA A 115 -18.49 -6.21 -4.48
CA ALA A 115 -19.07 -7.55 -4.39
C ALA A 115 -18.06 -8.59 -3.86
N HIS A 116 -16.76 -8.33 -4.04
CA HIS A 116 -15.67 -9.21 -3.62
C HIS A 116 -14.79 -8.57 -2.54
N LYS A 117 -15.36 -7.64 -1.76
CA LYS A 117 -14.63 -6.99 -0.68
C LYS A 117 -14.37 -7.98 0.47
N PRO A 118 -13.25 -7.85 1.19
CA PRO A 118 -12.99 -8.67 2.36
C PRO A 118 -14.05 -8.46 3.46
N PHE A 119 -14.32 -9.51 4.24
CA PHE A 119 -15.32 -9.48 5.33
C PHE A 119 -15.04 -8.43 6.43
N TRP A 120 -13.79 -7.98 6.55
CA TRP A 120 -13.36 -7.00 7.54
C TRP A 120 -13.61 -5.55 7.11
N LEU A 121 -14.20 -5.34 5.94
CA LEU A 121 -14.59 -4.05 5.38
C LEU A 121 -16.09 -3.83 5.44
#